data_AF-F0IFN1-F1
#
_entry.id   AF-F0IFN1-F1
#
_cell.length_a   1.000
_cell.length_b   1.000
_cell.length_c   1.000
_cell.angle_alpha   90.00
_cell.angle_beta   90.00
_cell.angle_gamma   90.00
#
_symmetry.space_group_name_H-M   'P 1'
#
loop_
_entity.id
_entity.type
_entity.pdbx_description
1 polymer ?
#
loop_
_entity_poly.entity_id
_entity_poly.type
_entity_poly.pdbx_seq_one_letter_code
_entity_poly.pdbx_strand_id
1 'polypeptide(L)'
;MYKIATWNVERPKKGTEKTALVMEEIKEVNADILVLTESAVSISLAELYPFSIHSLAYERTPEEHWVSIFSKWKITKQIETFDNFRTTCAVVETPFGKVIVFGTIIPYHQAGVSGVRYGCLGYKQWEYHEKDLHQQAKEWGRILEQEGLPILIKGDFNQSRYNNQGYGTEKVRQILSDYLSQLDLTCITECDLSSFLHIDPIKHKVRNNIDHICISNSLIRKVKGYQVGAWDHFSEEGKYMSDHNGVFVSFEM
;
A
#
# COMPACT_ATOMS: atom_id res chain seq x y z
N MET A 1 -1.17 -9.25 -19.79
CA MET A 1 -1.26 -9.38 -18.32
C MET A 1 -0.84 -8.05 -17.71
N TYR A 2 -1.60 -7.54 -16.76
CA TYR A 2 -1.32 -6.30 -16.04
C TYR A 2 -0.88 -6.64 -14.61
N LYS A 3 0.02 -5.87 -14.01
CA LYS A 3 0.49 -6.09 -12.63
C LYS A 3 0.37 -4.82 -11.79
N ILE A 4 -0.23 -4.93 -10.61
CA ILE A 4 -0.26 -3.85 -9.62
C ILE A 4 0.38 -4.33 -8.33
N ALA A 5 1.14 -3.46 -7.68
CA ALA A 5 1.89 -3.83 -6.48
C ALA A 5 1.86 -2.73 -5.41
N THR A 6 2.19 -3.12 -4.18
CA THR A 6 2.48 -2.20 -3.09
C THR A 6 3.55 -2.74 -2.16
N TRP A 7 4.33 -1.83 -1.57
CA TRP A 7 5.40 -2.18 -0.65
C TRP A 7 5.78 -0.99 0.24
N ASN A 8 5.86 -1.21 1.55
CA ASN A 8 6.53 -0.28 2.45
C ASN A 8 8.05 -0.44 2.31
N VAL A 9 8.75 0.63 1.94
CA VAL A 9 10.20 0.63 1.68
C VAL A 9 11.02 1.20 2.85
N GLU A 10 10.35 1.53 3.96
CA GLU A 10 10.97 1.94 5.22
C GLU A 10 12.02 3.03 5.03
N ARG A 11 11.61 4.14 4.40
CA ARG A 11 12.31 5.43 4.35
C ARG A 11 13.72 5.30 3.79
N PRO A 12 13.84 4.88 2.51
CA PRO A 12 15.13 4.62 1.89
C PRO A 12 16.00 5.87 1.89
N LYS A 13 17.31 5.67 2.11
CA LYS A 13 18.30 6.76 2.13
C LYS A 13 19.16 6.71 0.88
N LYS A 14 19.49 7.88 0.35
CA LYS A 14 20.32 7.98 -0.86
C LYS A 14 21.68 7.30 -0.67
N GLY A 15 22.08 6.47 -1.63
CA GLY A 15 23.42 5.86 -1.67
C GLY A 15 23.65 4.70 -0.71
N THR A 16 22.62 4.16 -0.05
CA THR A 16 22.77 2.96 0.78
C THR A 16 22.56 1.68 -0.03
N GLU A 17 23.22 0.60 0.40
CA GLU A 17 23.03 -0.74 -0.17
C GLU A 17 21.57 -1.19 -0.10
N LYS A 18 20.90 -0.98 1.05
CA LYS A 18 19.45 -1.22 1.22
C LYS A 18 18.64 -0.58 0.09
N THR A 19 18.88 0.69 -0.20
CA THR A 19 18.15 1.42 -1.25
C THR A 19 18.46 0.86 -2.63
N ALA A 20 19.69 0.43 -2.91
CA ALA A 20 20.04 -0.22 -4.18
C ALA A 20 19.26 -1.53 -4.37
N LEU A 21 19.22 -2.39 -3.33
CA LEU A 21 18.46 -3.64 -3.36
C LEU A 21 16.96 -3.40 -3.54
N VAL A 22 16.39 -2.43 -2.82
CA VAL A 22 14.98 -2.01 -3.00
C VAL A 22 14.70 -1.61 -4.45
N MET A 23 15.62 -0.88 -5.08
CA MET A 23 15.48 -0.45 -6.47
C MET A 23 15.60 -1.61 -7.47
N GLU A 24 16.45 -2.60 -7.19
CA GLU A 24 16.57 -3.83 -7.98
C GLU A 24 15.29 -4.66 -7.90
N GLU A 25 14.77 -4.88 -6.70
CA GLU A 25 13.51 -5.60 -6.46
C GLU A 25 12.33 -4.92 -7.18
N ILE A 26 12.22 -3.59 -7.11
CA ILE A 26 11.17 -2.84 -7.82
C ILE A 26 11.25 -3.05 -9.34
N LYS A 27 12.47 -3.10 -9.90
CA LYS A 27 12.68 -3.36 -11.34
C LYS A 27 12.32 -4.79 -11.70
N GLU A 28 12.57 -5.76 -10.83
CA GLU A 28 12.21 -7.16 -11.04
C GLU A 28 10.70 -7.37 -10.98
N VAL A 29 10.05 -6.86 -9.93
CA VAL A 29 8.59 -6.90 -9.79
C VAL A 29 7.92 -6.24 -11.00
N ASN A 30 8.47 -5.12 -11.48
CA ASN A 30 8.09 -4.45 -12.72
C ASN A 30 6.57 -4.19 -12.84
N ALA A 31 5.93 -3.80 -11.75
CA ALA A 31 4.49 -3.52 -11.74
C ALA A 31 4.15 -2.40 -12.73
N ASP A 32 2.93 -2.37 -13.24
CA ASP A 32 2.42 -1.28 -14.08
C ASP A 32 1.95 -0.09 -13.24
N ILE A 33 1.40 -0.36 -12.05
CA ILE A 33 1.09 0.64 -11.02
C ILE A 33 1.64 0.16 -9.68
N LEU A 34 2.59 0.90 -9.12
CA LEU A 34 3.26 0.62 -7.86
C LEU A 34 2.87 1.68 -6.82
N VAL A 35 2.51 1.23 -5.61
CA VAL A 35 2.31 2.13 -4.47
C VAL A 35 3.38 1.83 -3.42
N LEU A 36 4.27 2.80 -3.20
CA LEU A 36 5.26 2.71 -2.14
C LEU A 36 4.79 3.46 -0.91
N THR A 37 4.89 2.81 0.25
CA THR A 37 4.65 3.43 1.55
C THR A 37 5.97 3.68 2.27
N GLU A 38 6.01 4.73 3.09
CA GLU A 38 7.23 5.28 3.69
C GLU A 38 8.38 5.47 2.67
N SER A 39 8.04 5.99 1.50
CA SER A 39 8.98 6.29 0.42
C SER A 39 9.80 7.56 0.66
N ALA A 40 10.78 7.80 -0.22
CA ALA A 40 11.58 9.01 -0.22
C ALA A 40 12.04 9.37 -1.64
N VAL A 41 12.42 10.63 -1.87
CA VAL A 41 12.96 11.11 -3.16
C VAL A 41 14.29 10.45 -3.53
N SER A 42 14.91 9.72 -2.60
CA SER A 42 16.08 8.89 -2.84
C SER A 42 15.82 7.74 -3.81
N ILE A 43 14.56 7.30 -3.94
CA ILE A 43 14.10 6.36 -4.96
C ILE A 43 13.76 7.15 -6.23
N SER A 44 14.62 7.03 -7.26
CA SER A 44 14.35 7.62 -8.57
C SER A 44 13.91 6.56 -9.55
N LEU A 45 12.61 6.52 -9.85
CA LEU A 45 12.01 5.53 -10.73
C LEU A 45 11.50 6.11 -12.05
N ALA A 46 11.89 7.34 -12.41
CA ALA A 46 11.34 8.05 -13.56
C ALA A 46 11.54 7.30 -14.90
N GLU A 47 12.62 6.52 -15.02
CA GLU A 47 12.86 5.67 -16.20
C GLU A 47 11.86 4.52 -16.33
N LEU A 48 11.42 3.96 -15.20
CA LEU A 48 10.46 2.85 -15.16
C LEU A 48 9.00 3.34 -15.15
N TYR A 49 8.77 4.47 -14.46
CA TYR A 49 7.47 5.07 -14.20
C TYR A 49 7.50 6.55 -14.61
N PRO A 50 7.12 6.89 -15.85
CA PRO A 50 7.09 8.27 -16.31
C PRO A 50 6.07 9.15 -15.58
N PHE A 51 5.15 8.56 -14.81
CA PHE A 51 4.15 9.28 -14.02
C PHE A 51 4.25 8.89 -12.55
N SER A 52 4.30 9.90 -11.68
CA SER A 52 4.20 9.71 -10.23
C SER A 52 3.45 10.85 -9.56
N ILE A 53 2.83 10.54 -8.43
CA ILE A 53 2.34 11.52 -7.46
C ILE A 53 2.71 11.09 -6.05
N HIS A 54 2.79 12.05 -5.14
CA HIS A 54 3.26 11.85 -3.79
C HIS A 54 2.28 12.48 -2.79
N SER A 55 2.24 11.94 -1.58
CA SER A 55 1.65 12.63 -0.44
C SER A 55 2.50 13.84 -0.07
N LEU A 56 1.92 14.81 0.63
CA LEU A 56 2.66 15.93 1.19
C LEU A 56 3.77 15.43 2.12
N ALA A 57 4.94 16.04 2.00
CA ALA A 57 6.04 15.79 2.92
C ALA A 57 5.82 16.55 4.23
N TYR A 58 6.30 15.98 5.34
CA TYR A 58 6.38 16.72 6.60
C TYR A 58 7.58 17.68 6.57
N GLU A 59 7.44 18.89 7.12
CA GLU A 59 8.51 19.91 7.12
C GLU A 59 9.85 19.39 7.64
N ARG A 60 9.83 18.54 8.68
CA ARG A 60 11.04 17.97 9.28
C ARG A 60 11.74 16.90 8.41
N THR A 61 11.05 16.35 7.42
CA THR A 61 11.52 15.28 6.55
C THR A 61 11.01 15.55 5.12
N PRO A 62 11.47 16.65 4.49
CA PRO A 62 10.91 17.13 3.21
C PRO A 62 11.24 16.20 2.04
N GLU A 63 12.22 15.31 2.21
CA GLU A 63 12.64 14.31 1.24
C GLU A 63 11.84 12.99 1.36
N GLU A 64 10.95 12.88 2.33
CA GLU A 64 10.19 11.65 2.60
C GLU A 64 8.70 11.85 2.32
N HIS A 65 8.11 10.84 1.72
CA HIS A 65 6.67 10.77 1.45
C HIS A 65 6.12 9.49 2.05
N TRP A 66 5.09 9.62 2.87
CA TRP A 66 4.43 8.46 3.45
C TRP A 66 3.82 7.58 2.38
N VAL A 67 3.35 8.17 1.28
CA VAL A 67 2.80 7.41 0.16
C VAL A 67 3.24 8.03 -1.17
N SER A 68 3.68 7.17 -2.08
CA SER A 68 3.95 7.53 -3.47
C SER A 68 3.24 6.55 -4.41
N ILE A 69 2.55 7.08 -5.41
CA ILE A 69 1.97 6.30 -6.51
C ILE A 69 2.86 6.49 -7.73
N PHE A 70 3.36 5.39 -8.28
CA PHE A 70 4.11 5.33 -9.52
C PHE A 70 3.31 4.56 -10.57
N SER A 71 3.31 5.03 -11.81
CA SER A 71 2.53 4.46 -12.89
C SER A 71 3.25 4.52 -14.22
N LYS A 72 3.17 3.43 -14.98
CA LYS A 72 3.59 3.39 -16.39
C LYS A 72 2.61 4.15 -17.29
N TRP A 73 1.38 4.33 -16.83
CA TRP A 73 0.32 5.00 -17.55
C TRP A 73 0.00 6.37 -16.99
N LYS A 74 -0.60 7.22 -17.83
CA LYS A 74 -0.82 8.63 -17.53
C LYS A 74 -1.69 8.83 -16.30
N ILE A 75 -1.19 9.63 -15.36
CA ILE A 75 -1.99 10.18 -14.26
C ILE A 75 -2.68 11.44 -14.78
N THR A 76 -4.02 11.45 -14.77
CA THR A 76 -4.81 12.56 -15.33
C THR A 76 -5.28 13.57 -14.30
N LYS A 77 -5.35 13.15 -13.03
CA LYS A 77 -5.88 13.95 -11.93
C LYS A 77 -5.31 13.43 -10.63
N GLN A 78 -4.82 14.32 -9.78
CA GLN A 78 -4.59 14.04 -8.36
C GLN A 78 -5.84 14.50 -7.58
N ILE A 79 -6.40 13.62 -6.77
CA ILE A 79 -7.59 13.90 -5.96
C ILE A 79 -7.11 14.21 -4.54
N GLU A 80 -7.53 15.36 -4.02
CA GLU A 80 -7.26 15.72 -2.63
C GLU A 80 -7.98 14.76 -1.68
N THR A 81 -7.25 14.35 -0.64
CA THR A 81 -7.68 13.42 0.40
C THR A 81 -7.85 14.13 1.74
N PHE A 82 -8.60 13.54 2.68
CA PHE A 82 -8.74 14.09 4.04
C PHE A 82 -7.40 14.22 4.80
N ASP A 83 -6.40 13.40 4.46
CA ASP A 83 -5.04 13.47 4.98
C ASP A 83 -4.04 13.29 3.84
N ASN A 84 -3.70 14.42 3.22
CA ASN A 84 -2.74 14.47 2.13
C ASN A 84 -1.31 14.15 2.58
N PHE A 85 -1.01 13.99 3.87
CA PHE A 85 0.32 13.58 4.32
C PHE A 85 0.47 12.06 4.29
N ARG A 86 -0.54 11.31 4.74
CA ARG A 86 -0.49 9.84 4.87
C ARG A 86 -1.24 9.08 3.78
N THR A 87 -1.92 9.80 2.91
CA THR A 87 -2.60 9.23 1.75
C THR A 87 -2.34 10.07 0.51
N THR A 88 -2.48 9.46 -0.66
CA THR A 88 -2.49 10.17 -1.94
C THR A 88 -3.36 9.42 -2.93
N CYS A 89 -4.01 10.14 -3.84
CA CYS A 89 -5.03 9.56 -4.71
C CYS A 89 -4.92 10.13 -6.12
N ALA A 90 -5.01 9.27 -7.13
CA ALA A 90 -4.94 9.66 -8.54
C ALA A 90 -5.95 8.92 -9.41
N VAL A 91 -6.39 9.59 -10.48
CA VAL A 91 -7.02 8.93 -11.63
C VAL A 91 -5.94 8.57 -12.64
N VAL A 92 -5.90 7.30 -13.04
CA VAL A 92 -4.94 6.74 -14.00
C VAL A 92 -5.66 6.24 -15.25
N GLU A 93 -5.17 6.63 -16.42
CA GLU A 93 -5.64 6.13 -17.72
C GLU A 93 -4.99 4.79 -18.05
N THR A 94 -5.62 3.69 -17.66
CA THR A 94 -5.09 2.34 -17.92
C THR A 94 -5.61 1.77 -19.24
N PRO A 95 -4.95 0.76 -19.82
CA PRO A 95 -5.45 0.01 -20.97
C PRO A 95 -6.81 -0.67 -20.75
N PHE A 96 -7.25 -0.82 -19.49
CA PHE A 96 -8.52 -1.44 -19.11
C PHE A 96 -9.55 -0.44 -18.58
N GLY A 97 -9.34 0.85 -18.88
CA GLY A 97 -10.22 1.95 -18.50
C GLY A 97 -9.61 2.85 -17.42
N LYS A 98 -10.25 3.98 -17.17
CA LYS A 98 -9.85 4.87 -16.07
C LYS A 98 -10.12 4.20 -14.73
N VAL A 99 -9.13 4.23 -13.86
CA VAL A 99 -9.26 3.75 -12.48
C VAL A 99 -8.73 4.79 -11.51
N ILE A 100 -9.23 4.73 -10.28
CA ILE A 100 -8.71 5.49 -9.16
C ILE A 100 -7.66 4.62 -8.48
N VAL A 101 -6.50 5.19 -8.16
CA VAL A 101 -5.47 4.56 -7.33
C VAL A 101 -5.38 5.37 -6.04
N PHE A 102 -5.71 4.74 -4.92
CA PHE A 102 -5.63 5.32 -3.58
C PHE A 102 -4.51 4.62 -2.83
N GLY A 103 -3.45 5.36 -2.54
CA GLY A 103 -2.34 4.89 -1.72
C GLY A 103 -2.53 5.31 -0.26
N THR A 104 -2.24 4.42 0.70
CA THR A 104 -2.49 4.70 2.12
C THR A 104 -1.50 4.05 3.08
N ILE A 105 -1.30 4.69 4.23
CA ILE A 105 -0.84 4.06 5.47
C ILE A 105 -1.93 4.22 6.53
N ILE A 106 -2.52 3.12 6.98
CA ILE A 106 -3.36 3.11 8.18
C ILE A 106 -2.42 3.11 9.41
N PRO A 107 -2.63 3.96 10.43
CA PRO A 107 -1.73 4.08 11.58
C PRO A 107 -1.44 2.76 12.28
N TYR A 108 -0.20 2.54 12.70
CA TYR A 108 0.17 1.38 13.51
C TYR A 108 -0.39 1.46 14.94
N HIS A 109 -0.36 0.37 15.71
CA HIS A 109 -1.07 0.25 16.99
C HIS A 109 -0.68 1.27 18.09
N GLN A 110 0.54 1.83 18.08
CA GLN A 110 0.95 2.88 19.04
C GLN A 110 0.88 4.29 18.46
N ALA A 111 0.34 4.46 17.25
CA ALA A 111 0.18 5.78 16.66
C ALA A 111 -0.72 6.65 17.55
N GLY A 112 -0.26 7.86 17.86
CA GLY A 112 -0.97 8.77 18.76
C GLY A 112 -0.88 8.42 20.26
N VAL A 113 -0.23 7.32 20.64
CA VAL A 113 0.01 6.97 22.05
C VAL A 113 1.18 7.76 22.60
N SER A 114 2.29 7.78 21.86
CA SER A 114 3.52 8.48 22.24
C SER A 114 4.31 8.94 21.00
N GLY A 115 5.23 9.88 21.22
CA GLY A 115 6.07 10.45 20.17
C GLY A 115 5.36 11.46 19.26
N VAL A 116 6.13 12.16 18.44
CA VAL A 116 5.63 13.26 17.58
C VAL A 116 5.43 12.84 16.13
N ARG A 117 5.45 11.53 15.83
CA ARG A 117 5.45 11.03 14.45
C ARG A 117 4.16 11.40 13.69
N TYR A 118 3.00 11.19 14.32
CA TYR A 118 1.70 11.42 13.71
C TYR A 118 1.11 12.81 13.99
N GLY A 119 1.86 13.69 14.68
CA GLY A 119 1.38 15.03 15.04
C GLY A 119 0.21 15.03 16.02
N CYS A 120 -0.16 13.88 16.58
CA CYS A 120 -1.24 13.69 17.53
C CYS A 120 -0.73 12.86 18.74
N LEU A 121 -1.32 13.09 19.91
CA LEU A 121 -0.99 12.43 21.18
C LEU A 121 -2.26 12.20 22.00
N GLY A 122 -2.17 11.29 22.98
CA GLY A 122 -3.24 11.03 23.94
C GLY A 122 -4.21 9.91 23.55
N TYR A 123 -3.92 9.17 22.48
CA TYR A 123 -4.68 7.99 22.10
C TYR A 123 -4.24 6.76 22.91
N LYS A 124 -5.17 5.81 23.08
CA LYS A 124 -4.86 4.46 23.52
C LYS A 124 -4.37 3.62 22.34
N GLN A 125 -3.77 2.47 22.65
CA GLN A 125 -3.40 1.49 21.62
C GLN A 125 -4.59 1.17 20.72
N TRP A 126 -4.36 1.15 19.41
CA TRP A 126 -5.35 0.93 18.34
C TRP A 126 -6.42 2.00 18.16
N GLU A 127 -6.58 2.96 19.09
CA GLU A 127 -7.66 3.95 19.01
C GLU A 127 -7.50 4.89 17.81
N TYR A 128 -6.27 5.33 17.52
CA TYR A 128 -6.03 6.18 16.36
C TYR A 128 -6.12 5.39 15.04
N HIS A 129 -5.71 4.12 15.03
CA HIS A 129 -5.89 3.23 13.87
C HIS A 129 -7.36 3.11 13.51
N GLU A 130 -8.22 2.80 14.49
CA GLU A 130 -9.66 2.67 14.31
C GLU A 130 -10.27 3.98 13.79
N LYS A 131 -9.96 5.11 14.45
CA LYS A 131 -10.47 6.43 14.05
C LYS A 131 -10.07 6.79 12.62
N ASP A 132 -8.83 6.50 12.24
CA ASP A 132 -8.33 6.78 10.90
C ASP A 132 -9.01 5.89 9.86
N LEU A 133 -9.19 4.59 10.14
CA LEU A 133 -9.87 3.66 9.25
C LEU A 133 -11.32 4.10 8.94
N HIS A 134 -12.06 4.61 9.91
CA HIS A 134 -13.38 5.22 9.66
C HIS A 134 -13.32 6.42 8.70
N GLN A 135 -12.29 7.27 8.85
CA GLN A 135 -12.10 8.44 7.99
C GLN A 135 -11.68 8.04 6.57
N GLN A 136 -10.79 7.05 6.43
CA GLN A 136 -10.41 6.50 5.14
C GLN A 136 -11.61 5.88 4.42
N ALA A 137 -12.42 5.08 5.10
CA ALA A 137 -13.60 4.46 4.50
C ALA A 137 -14.63 5.50 4.02
N LYS A 138 -14.89 6.54 4.84
CA LYS A 138 -15.73 7.67 4.42
C LYS A 138 -15.18 8.34 3.15
N GLU A 139 -13.87 8.50 3.09
CA GLU A 139 -13.20 9.10 1.95
C GLU A 139 -13.26 8.24 0.69
N TRP A 140 -13.06 6.92 0.81
CA TRP A 140 -13.23 5.98 -0.29
C TRP A 140 -14.66 6.05 -0.87
N GLY A 141 -15.68 6.09 -0.01
CA GLY A 141 -17.07 6.27 -0.41
C GLY A 141 -17.30 7.60 -1.16
N ARG A 142 -16.80 8.72 -0.63
CA ARG A 142 -16.88 10.03 -1.28
C ARG A 142 -16.25 10.00 -2.68
N ILE A 143 -15.06 9.42 -2.79
CA ILE A 143 -14.30 9.36 -4.05
C ILE A 143 -15.02 8.49 -5.09
N LEU A 144 -15.55 7.33 -4.68
CA LEU A 144 -16.34 6.45 -5.53
C LEU A 144 -17.59 7.16 -6.07
N GLU A 145 -18.31 7.89 -5.21
CA GLU A 145 -19.51 8.64 -5.59
C GLU A 145 -19.19 9.79 -6.57
N GLN A 146 -18.14 10.56 -6.30
CA GLN A 146 -17.80 11.75 -7.08
C GLN A 146 -17.22 11.42 -8.45
N GLU A 147 -16.35 10.41 -8.54
CA GLU A 147 -15.66 10.09 -9.79
C GLU A 147 -16.39 9.04 -10.61
N GLY A 148 -17.18 8.16 -9.98
CA GLY A 148 -17.90 7.08 -10.68
C GLY A 148 -16.97 6.05 -11.36
N LEU A 149 -15.72 5.94 -10.90
CA LEU A 149 -14.69 5.04 -11.44
C LEU A 149 -14.38 3.91 -10.45
N PRO A 150 -13.96 2.73 -10.92
CA PRO A 150 -13.44 1.68 -10.04
C PRO A 150 -12.17 2.16 -9.31
N ILE A 151 -11.99 1.72 -8.06
CA ILE A 151 -10.87 2.10 -7.20
C ILE A 151 -9.96 0.90 -6.89
N LEU A 152 -8.66 1.18 -6.83
CA LEU A 152 -7.59 0.32 -6.32
C LEU A 152 -7.04 0.97 -5.05
N ILE A 153 -7.28 0.37 -3.89
CA ILE A 153 -6.76 0.85 -2.59
C ILE A 153 -5.56 0.00 -2.22
N LYS A 154 -4.40 0.61 -2.01
CA LYS A 154 -3.14 -0.10 -1.83
C LYS A 154 -2.26 0.54 -0.76
N GLY A 155 -1.56 -0.25 0.03
CA GLY A 155 -0.55 0.24 0.96
C GLY A 155 -0.47 -0.56 2.24
N ASP A 156 0.14 0.06 3.26
CA ASP A 156 0.33 -0.55 4.57
C ASP A 156 -0.95 -0.36 5.41
N PHE A 157 -1.65 -1.46 5.61
CA PHE A 157 -2.90 -1.44 6.37
C PHE A 157 -2.66 -1.62 7.87
N ASN A 158 -1.41 -1.88 8.29
CA ASN A 158 -1.04 -2.14 9.68
C ASN A 158 -1.93 -3.19 10.35
N GLN A 159 -2.35 -4.21 9.59
CA GLN A 159 -3.06 -5.38 10.08
C GLN A 159 -2.86 -6.56 9.13
N SER A 160 -2.61 -7.73 9.67
CA SER A 160 -2.66 -9.00 8.95
C SER A 160 -4.12 -9.40 8.80
N ARG A 161 -4.51 -9.89 7.62
CA ARG A 161 -5.91 -10.23 7.32
C ARG A 161 -6.17 -11.70 7.03
N TYR A 162 -5.22 -12.41 6.44
CA TYR A 162 -5.36 -13.85 6.27
C TYR A 162 -5.52 -14.53 7.64
N ASN A 163 -6.43 -15.52 7.73
CA ASN A 163 -6.70 -16.39 8.87
C ASN A 163 -6.95 -15.73 10.26
N ASN A 164 -7.13 -14.40 10.32
CA ASN A 164 -7.28 -13.61 11.55
C ASN A 164 -6.11 -13.71 12.55
N GLN A 165 -4.92 -14.16 12.13
CA GLN A 165 -3.73 -14.19 12.97
C GLN A 165 -2.75 -13.07 12.62
N GLY A 166 -1.75 -12.86 13.50
CA GLY A 166 -0.72 -11.85 13.30
C GLY A 166 -1.11 -10.48 13.83
N TYR A 167 -0.60 -9.43 13.18
CA TYR A 167 -0.72 -8.05 13.64
C TYR A 167 -2.15 -7.53 13.42
N GLY A 168 -2.71 -6.77 14.36
CA GLY A 168 -4.13 -6.37 14.33
C GLY A 168 -4.99 -7.04 15.40
N THR A 169 -6.11 -6.40 15.72
CA THR A 169 -7.16 -6.96 16.58
C THR A 169 -8.32 -7.47 15.73
N GLU A 170 -9.13 -8.38 16.28
CA GLU A 170 -10.38 -8.82 15.63
C GLU A 170 -11.28 -7.63 15.27
N LYS A 171 -11.39 -6.66 16.19
CA LYS A 171 -12.19 -5.45 15.98
C LYS A 171 -11.77 -4.65 14.75
N VAL A 172 -10.50 -4.27 14.63
CA VAL A 172 -10.05 -3.43 13.49
C VAL A 172 -10.09 -4.18 12.16
N ARG A 173 -9.91 -5.51 12.18
CA ARG A 173 -10.11 -6.36 11.00
C ARG A 173 -11.56 -6.36 10.55
N GLN A 174 -12.48 -6.54 11.48
CA GLN A 174 -13.91 -6.54 11.20
C GLN A 174 -14.39 -5.20 10.66
N ILE A 175 -13.94 -4.08 11.25
CA ILE A 175 -14.27 -2.73 10.76
C ILE A 175 -13.87 -2.56 9.30
N LEU A 176 -12.65 -2.98 8.93
CA LEU A 176 -12.21 -2.90 7.54
C LEU A 176 -13.05 -3.83 6.64
N SER A 177 -13.31 -5.07 7.05
CA SER A 177 -14.16 -6.00 6.30
C SER A 177 -15.56 -5.44 6.03
N ASP A 178 -16.17 -4.83 7.04
CA ASP A 178 -17.50 -4.22 6.94
C ASP A 178 -17.49 -3.07 5.93
N TYR A 179 -16.48 -2.20 5.97
CA TYR A 179 -16.37 -1.10 5.01
C TYR A 179 -16.07 -1.54 3.58
N LEU A 180 -15.19 -2.53 3.40
CA LEU A 180 -14.94 -3.10 2.07
C LEU A 180 -16.23 -3.68 1.50
N SER A 181 -17.00 -4.44 2.29
CA SER A 181 -18.28 -4.98 1.87
C SER A 181 -19.31 -3.89 1.54
N GLN A 182 -19.41 -2.83 2.35
CA GLN A 182 -20.34 -1.72 2.13
C GLN A 182 -20.03 -0.96 0.82
N LEU A 183 -18.76 -0.90 0.42
CA LEU A 183 -18.29 -0.16 -0.75
C LEU A 183 -18.14 -1.03 -2.02
N ASP A 184 -18.62 -2.28 -2.00
CA ASP A 184 -18.44 -3.27 -3.08
C ASP A 184 -16.95 -3.46 -3.47
N LEU A 185 -16.08 -3.56 -2.47
CA LEU A 185 -14.64 -3.77 -2.59
C LEU A 185 -14.23 -5.13 -2.02
N THR A 186 -13.18 -5.73 -2.60
CA THR A 186 -12.57 -6.97 -2.08
C THR A 186 -11.08 -6.75 -1.82
N CYS A 187 -10.59 -7.17 -0.66
CA CYS A 187 -9.15 -7.30 -0.39
C CYS A 187 -8.62 -8.56 -1.09
N ILE A 188 -8.07 -8.40 -2.29
CA ILE A 188 -7.59 -9.53 -3.12
C ILE A 188 -6.38 -10.22 -2.47
N THR A 189 -5.59 -9.48 -1.70
CA THR A 189 -4.41 -9.99 -0.99
C THR A 189 -4.73 -10.62 0.38
N GLU A 190 -6.00 -10.82 0.71
CA GLU A 190 -6.43 -11.54 1.91
C GLU A 190 -6.39 -13.06 1.68
N CYS A 191 -5.18 -13.59 1.46
CA CYS A 191 -4.94 -15.00 1.15
C CYS A 191 -3.63 -15.48 1.79
N ASP A 192 -3.37 -16.79 1.71
CA ASP A 192 -2.11 -17.36 2.19
C ASP A 192 -0.96 -16.97 1.25
N LEU A 193 -0.06 -16.12 1.74
CA LEU A 193 1.13 -15.69 1.02
C LEU A 193 2.38 -16.46 1.43
N SER A 194 2.29 -17.39 2.37
CA SER A 194 3.46 -18.10 2.92
C SER A 194 4.23 -18.92 1.87
N SER A 195 3.56 -19.37 0.82
CA SER A 195 4.20 -20.09 -0.29
C SER A 195 5.13 -19.22 -1.16
N PHE A 196 5.04 -17.89 -1.06
CA PHE A 196 5.89 -16.94 -1.77
C PHE A 196 7.00 -16.35 -0.91
N LEU A 197 7.00 -16.64 0.39
CA LEU A 197 7.83 -15.97 1.37
C LEU A 197 8.75 -16.97 2.06
N HIS A 198 9.98 -16.55 2.31
CA HIS A 198 10.98 -17.40 2.94
C HIS A 198 11.11 -17.11 4.44
N ILE A 199 11.78 -18.03 5.13
CA ILE A 199 12.11 -17.86 6.55
C ILE A 199 13.11 -16.71 6.67
N ASP A 200 12.74 -15.67 7.42
CA ASP A 200 13.65 -14.55 7.72
C ASP A 200 14.96 -15.10 8.32
N PRO A 201 16.13 -14.77 7.71
CA PRO A 201 17.41 -15.34 8.10
C PRO A 201 17.84 -14.94 9.53
N ILE A 202 17.28 -13.85 10.07
CA ILE A 202 17.56 -13.32 11.40
C ILE A 202 16.49 -13.74 12.41
N LYS A 203 15.21 -13.64 12.03
CA LYS A 203 14.08 -13.91 12.95
C LYS A 203 13.62 -15.37 12.94
N HIS A 204 14.11 -16.18 12.02
CA HIS A 204 13.79 -17.60 11.87
C HIS A 204 12.29 -17.90 11.79
N LYS A 205 11.54 -17.01 11.13
CA LYS A 205 10.12 -17.19 10.85
C LYS A 205 9.72 -16.46 9.57
N VAL A 206 8.68 -16.93 8.90
CA VAL A 206 8.05 -16.19 7.80
C VAL A 206 7.36 -14.96 8.37
N ARG A 207 7.58 -13.79 7.75
CA ARG A 207 6.91 -12.56 8.18
C ARG A 207 5.47 -12.56 7.67
N ASN A 208 4.53 -12.27 8.56
CA ASN A 208 3.14 -12.03 8.17
C ASN A 208 3.01 -10.73 7.38
N ASN A 209 2.25 -10.79 6.31
CA ASN A 209 1.97 -9.63 5.48
C ASN A 209 0.92 -8.71 6.13
N ILE A 210 1.13 -7.39 6.02
CA ILE A 210 0.22 -6.33 6.50
C ILE A 210 -0.07 -5.27 5.44
N ASP A 211 0.54 -5.41 4.26
CA ASP A 211 0.37 -4.56 3.10
C ASP A 211 -0.66 -5.19 2.17
N HIS A 212 -1.66 -4.43 1.73
CA HIS A 212 -2.81 -5.00 1.06
C HIS A 212 -3.24 -4.25 -0.19
N ILE A 213 -3.92 -4.97 -1.08
CA ILE A 213 -4.51 -4.48 -2.32
C ILE A 213 -6.00 -4.81 -2.30
N CYS A 214 -6.83 -3.78 -2.21
CA CYS A 214 -8.28 -3.87 -2.35
C CYS A 214 -8.73 -3.31 -3.69
N ILE A 215 -9.71 -3.97 -4.33
CA ILE A 215 -10.16 -3.64 -5.68
C ILE A 215 -11.68 -3.59 -5.71
N SER A 216 -12.26 -2.63 -6.44
CA SER A 216 -13.69 -2.64 -6.74
C SER A 216 -14.13 -3.93 -7.42
N ASN A 217 -15.22 -4.53 -6.93
CA ASN A 217 -15.78 -5.73 -7.51
C ASN A 217 -16.27 -5.50 -8.95
N SER A 218 -16.62 -4.28 -9.32
CA SER A 218 -16.94 -3.89 -10.70
C SER A 218 -15.77 -4.07 -11.68
N LEU A 219 -14.52 -3.98 -11.21
CA LEU A 219 -13.32 -4.28 -11.98
C LEU A 219 -13.00 -5.78 -11.92
N ILE A 220 -13.11 -6.41 -10.74
CA ILE A 220 -12.88 -7.86 -10.58
C ILE A 220 -13.80 -8.67 -11.50
N ARG A 221 -15.08 -8.28 -11.63
CA ARG A 221 -16.03 -8.95 -12.54
C ARG A 221 -15.65 -8.90 -14.02
N LYS A 222 -14.71 -8.02 -14.40
CA LYS A 222 -14.22 -7.88 -15.78
C LYS A 222 -12.90 -8.64 -16.02
N VAL A 223 -12.21 -9.08 -14.98
CA VAL A 223 -10.97 -9.83 -15.16
C VAL A 223 -11.27 -11.28 -15.53
N LYS A 224 -10.53 -11.84 -16.49
CA LYS A 224 -10.61 -13.26 -16.88
C LYS A 224 -10.01 -14.18 -15.83
N GLY A 225 -9.02 -13.66 -15.10
CA GLY A 225 -8.31 -14.34 -14.05
C GLY A 225 -7.28 -13.41 -13.42
N TYR A 226 -6.87 -13.73 -12.20
CA TYR A 226 -5.82 -13.03 -11.49
C TYR A 226 -4.97 -13.98 -10.67
N GLN A 227 -3.74 -13.57 -10.39
CA GLN A 227 -2.80 -14.23 -9.51
C GLN A 227 -2.34 -13.23 -8.46
N VAL A 228 -2.29 -13.66 -7.21
CA VAL A 228 -1.69 -12.92 -6.10
C VAL A 228 -0.30 -13.48 -5.85
N GLY A 229 0.64 -12.62 -5.49
CA GLY A 229 1.96 -13.02 -5.04
C GLY A 229 2.54 -12.02 -4.05
N ALA A 230 3.67 -12.40 -3.47
CA ALA A 230 4.43 -11.59 -2.54
C ALA A 230 5.92 -11.78 -2.80
N TRP A 231 6.74 -10.90 -2.23
CA TRP A 231 8.19 -11.06 -2.19
C TRP A 231 8.73 -10.67 -0.81
N ASP A 232 9.88 -11.22 -0.49
CA ASP A 232 10.49 -11.07 0.82
C ASP A 232 10.98 -9.63 1.08
N HIS A 233 11.07 -9.31 2.35
CA HIS A 233 11.61 -8.06 2.86
C HIS A 233 13.16 -8.05 2.90
N PHE A 234 13.78 -9.08 2.34
CA PHE A 234 15.21 -9.29 2.20
C PHE A 234 15.53 -9.88 0.81
N SER A 235 16.73 -9.64 0.29
CA SER A 235 17.17 -10.15 -1.03
C SER A 235 17.40 -11.66 -1.01
N GLU A 236 17.63 -12.28 -2.17
CA GLU A 236 17.96 -13.71 -2.27
C GLU A 236 19.16 -14.12 -1.39
N GLU A 237 20.12 -13.23 -1.16
CA GLU A 237 21.27 -13.44 -0.27
C GLU A 237 20.96 -13.17 1.22
N GLY A 238 19.70 -12.90 1.56
CA GLY A 238 19.27 -12.61 2.93
C GLY A 238 19.58 -11.19 3.41
N LYS A 239 19.89 -10.25 2.50
CA LYS A 239 20.19 -8.86 2.87
C LYS A 239 18.91 -8.08 3.07
N TYR A 240 18.82 -7.37 4.18
CA TYR A 240 17.64 -6.59 4.55
C TYR A 240 17.31 -5.46 3.55
N MET A 241 16.06 -5.42 3.08
CA MET A 241 15.55 -4.40 2.15
C MET A 241 14.48 -3.51 2.78
N SER A 242 13.64 -4.05 3.65
CA SER A 242 12.57 -3.33 4.37
C SER A 242 12.18 -4.15 5.59
N ASP A 243 11.45 -3.58 6.54
CA ASP A 243 10.78 -4.37 7.54
C ASP A 243 9.47 -4.95 7.02
N HIS A 244 9.03 -4.66 5.79
CA HIS A 244 7.80 -5.19 5.19
C HIS A 244 8.08 -6.07 3.98
N ASN A 245 7.27 -7.12 3.81
CA ASN A 245 7.20 -7.86 2.55
C ASN A 245 6.45 -7.00 1.53
N GLY A 246 6.67 -7.21 0.24
CA GLY A 246 5.84 -6.62 -0.80
C GLY A 246 4.78 -7.58 -1.30
N VAL A 247 3.71 -7.03 -1.90
CA VAL A 247 2.63 -7.82 -2.51
C VAL A 247 2.22 -7.29 -3.86
N PHE A 248 1.77 -8.19 -4.73
CA PHE A 248 1.24 -7.83 -6.04
C PHE A 248 0.01 -8.66 -6.43
N VAL A 249 -0.74 -8.11 -7.36
CA VAL A 249 -1.79 -8.81 -8.11
C VAL A 249 -1.50 -8.65 -9.60
N SER A 250 -1.42 -9.77 -10.31
CA SER A 250 -1.38 -9.80 -11.77
C SER A 250 -2.72 -10.28 -12.32
N PHE A 251 -3.22 -9.68 -13.40
CA PHE A 251 -4.53 -10.04 -13.95
C PHE A 251 -4.62 -9.87 -15.46
N GLU A 252 -5.63 -10.51 -16.03
CA GLU A 252 -5.99 -10.44 -17.45
C GLU A 252 -7.41 -9.90 -17.63
N MET A 253 -7.63 -9.13 -18.68
CA MET A 253 -8.93 -8.56 -19.05
C MET A 253 -9.51 -9.29 -20.25
#